data_AF-A0AAU6EZW0-F1
#
_entry.id   AF-A0AAU6EZW0-F1
#
_cell.length_a   1.000
_cell.length_b   1.000
_cell.length_c   1.000
_cell.angle_alpha   90.00
_cell.angle_beta   90.00
_cell.angle_gamma   90.00
#
_symmetry.space_group_name_H-M   'P 1'
#
loop_
_entity.id
_entity.type
_entity.pdbx_description
1 polymer ?
#
loop_
_entity_poly.entity_id
_entity_poly.type
_entity_poly.pdbx_seq_one_letter_code
_entity_poly.pdbx_strand_id
1 'polypeptide(L)'
;MVRRLLAGLVVVGGVYAAVVPAAVASPLPVPGDRLTVVVSGTGGGDGTFQLDCGPVGGDHPRAEQACERLGELALGGGDPFAPVPPHVMCTMQYGGPGAAHVTGIWQGRSVDASFNRGNGCEISRWNTLVPVLPDARA
;
A
#
# COMPACT_ATOMS: atom_id res chain seq x y z
N MET A 1 42.20 79.58 -6.73
CA MET A 1 40.89 80.21 -6.47
C MET A 1 40.00 79.18 -5.79
N VAL A 2 39.62 79.46 -4.53
CA VAL A 2 38.80 78.63 -3.65
C VAL A 2 37.33 78.64 -4.10
N ARG A 3 36.66 77.47 -4.17
CA ARG A 3 35.18 77.39 -4.19
C ARG A 3 34.72 75.98 -3.81
N ARG A 4 34.49 75.76 -2.52
CA ARG A 4 33.20 75.74 -1.79
C ARG A 4 32.46 74.38 -1.88
N LEU A 5 32.48 73.68 -0.75
CA LEU A 5 31.77 72.44 -0.40
C LEU A 5 30.26 72.65 -0.36
N LEU A 6 29.48 71.65 -0.79
CA LEU A 6 28.09 71.45 -0.39
C LEU A 6 27.86 69.95 -0.11
N ALA A 7 27.65 69.64 1.16
CA ALA A 7 27.28 68.31 1.65
C ALA A 7 25.76 68.14 1.49
N GLY A 8 25.35 67.21 0.63
CA GLY A 8 23.95 66.79 0.49
C GLY A 8 23.69 65.56 1.36
N LEU A 9 22.81 65.70 2.35
CA LEU A 9 22.42 64.63 3.26
C LEU A 9 21.23 63.89 2.63
N VAL A 10 21.45 62.67 2.13
CA VAL A 10 20.41 61.82 1.54
C VAL A 10 19.86 60.91 2.62
N VAL A 11 18.61 61.12 3.02
CA VAL A 11 17.88 60.21 3.92
C VAL A 11 17.23 59.13 3.06
N VAL A 12 17.76 57.91 3.09
CA VAL A 12 17.18 56.75 2.41
C VAL A 12 16.21 56.07 3.40
N GLY A 13 14.91 56.28 3.21
CA GLY A 13 13.87 55.55 3.93
C GLY A 13 13.79 54.11 3.43
N GLY A 14 14.31 53.16 4.22
CA GLY A 14 14.23 51.73 3.92
C GLY A 14 12.84 51.18 4.15
N VAL A 15 12.18 50.71 3.09
CA VAL A 15 10.93 49.95 3.18
C VAL A 15 11.29 48.51 3.56
N TYR A 16 11.08 48.14 4.83
CA TYR A 16 11.20 46.76 5.28
C TYR A 16 9.99 45.97 4.78
N ALA A 17 10.15 45.23 3.68
CA ALA A 17 9.18 44.22 3.27
C ALA A 17 9.30 43.01 4.21
N ALA A 18 8.30 42.77 5.04
CA ALA A 18 8.23 41.57 5.87
C ALA A 18 8.00 40.34 4.98
N VAL A 19 9.02 39.50 4.85
CA VAL A 19 8.91 38.18 4.22
C VAL A 19 8.17 37.24 5.17
N VAL A 20 6.91 36.93 4.86
CA VAL A 20 6.14 35.92 5.58
C VAL A 20 6.60 34.54 5.07
N PRO A 21 7.16 33.66 5.92
CA PRO A 21 7.49 32.31 5.48
C PRO A 21 6.20 31.56 5.13
N ALA A 22 6.14 31.01 3.91
CA ALA A 22 5.07 30.10 3.53
C ALA A 22 5.12 28.87 4.44
N ALA A 23 4.04 28.63 5.18
CA ALA A 23 3.88 27.40 5.94
C ALA A 23 3.92 26.22 4.96
N VAL A 24 4.92 25.35 5.08
CA VAL A 24 4.93 24.08 4.37
C VAL A 24 3.79 23.25 4.94
N ALA A 25 2.76 22.99 4.13
CA ALA A 25 1.73 22.04 4.51
C ALA A 25 2.40 20.67 4.57
N SER A 26 2.54 20.09 5.76
CA SER A 26 2.90 18.68 5.89
C SER A 26 1.87 17.85 5.14
N PRO A 27 2.27 16.89 4.29
CA PRO A 27 1.30 16.00 3.67
C PRO A 27 0.51 15.32 4.78
N LEU A 28 -0.82 15.33 4.67
CA LEU A 28 -1.68 14.54 5.55
C LEU A 28 -1.21 13.08 5.46
N PRO A 29 -1.22 12.32 6.58
CA PRO A 29 -0.99 10.89 6.51
C PRO A 29 -2.00 10.30 5.53
N VAL A 30 -1.52 9.83 4.38
CA VAL A 30 -2.36 9.01 3.50
C VAL A 30 -2.59 7.73 4.29
N PRO A 31 -3.84 7.34 4.59
CA PRO A 31 -4.09 6.09 5.27
C PRO A 31 -3.44 4.97 4.47
N GLY A 32 -2.44 4.31 5.06
CA GLY A 32 -1.80 3.15 4.45
C GLY A 32 -2.78 1.99 4.33
N ASP A 33 -2.48 1.04 3.44
CA ASP A 33 -3.27 -0.18 3.33
C ASP A 33 -3.19 -0.94 4.66
N ARG A 34 -4.34 -1.43 5.16
CA ARG A 34 -4.47 -2.20 6.40
C ARG A 34 -5.36 -3.40 6.11
N LEU A 35 -4.79 -4.59 6.22
CA LEU A 35 -5.48 -5.84 5.94
C LEU A 35 -5.40 -6.79 7.13
N THR A 36 -6.48 -7.54 7.36
CA THR A 36 -6.49 -8.74 8.18
C THR A 36 -6.51 -9.95 7.26
N VAL A 37 -5.50 -10.82 7.39
CA VAL A 37 -5.32 -12.04 6.59
C VAL A 37 -5.54 -13.25 7.50
N VAL A 38 -6.63 -13.98 7.28
CA VAL A 38 -6.94 -15.23 7.96
C VAL A 38 -6.61 -16.39 7.04
N VAL A 39 -5.81 -17.35 7.48
CA VAL A 39 -5.39 -18.51 6.70
C VAL A 39 -5.62 -19.81 7.48
N SER A 40 -6.08 -20.84 6.79
CA SER A 40 -6.28 -22.18 7.36
C SER A 40 -6.04 -23.29 6.34
N GLY A 41 -5.71 -24.49 6.84
CA GLY A 41 -5.65 -25.69 6.02
C GLY A 41 -4.46 -25.74 5.06
N THR A 42 -3.42 -24.94 5.28
CA THR A 42 -2.22 -24.93 4.42
C THR A 42 -1.13 -25.89 4.89
N GLY A 43 -1.24 -26.41 6.12
CA GLY A 43 -0.20 -27.24 6.74
C GLY A 43 0.99 -26.45 7.28
N GLY A 44 0.98 -25.11 7.14
CA GLY A 44 1.98 -24.20 7.67
C GLY A 44 1.70 -22.74 7.23
N GLY A 45 1.76 -21.81 8.17
CA GLY A 45 1.36 -20.41 7.90
C GLY A 45 -0.14 -20.14 8.10
N ASP A 46 -0.87 -21.08 8.71
CA ASP A 46 -2.23 -20.86 9.22
C ASP A 46 -2.21 -19.85 10.39
N GLY A 47 -3.24 -19.02 10.50
CA GLY A 47 -3.33 -17.99 11.53
C GLY A 47 -4.20 -16.81 11.13
N THR A 48 -4.23 -15.79 11.98
CA THR A 48 -4.81 -14.48 11.69
C THR A 48 -3.71 -13.44 11.83
N PHE A 49 -3.52 -12.62 10.80
CA PHE A 49 -2.42 -11.68 10.72
C PHE A 49 -2.91 -10.29 10.32
N GLN A 50 -2.42 -9.27 11.02
CA GLN A 50 -2.50 -7.87 10.62
C GLN A 50 -1.34 -7.54 9.69
N LEU A 51 -1.65 -6.88 8.58
CA LEU A 51 -0.70 -6.35 7.61
C LEU A 51 -0.96 -4.87 7.41
N ASP A 52 -0.02 -4.03 7.83
CA ASP A 52 -0.03 -2.60 7.61
C ASP A 52 1.03 -2.23 6.56
N CYS A 53 0.68 -1.43 5.55
CA CYS A 53 1.58 -1.03 4.45
C CYS A 53 1.78 0.50 4.34
N GLY A 54 1.67 1.22 5.46
CA GLY A 54 1.96 2.65 5.52
C GLY A 54 1.90 3.21 6.94
N PRO A 55 2.98 3.11 7.75
CA PRO A 55 4.23 2.38 7.50
C PRO A 55 4.05 0.85 7.52
N VAL A 56 5.07 0.09 7.06
CA VAL A 56 5.03 -1.37 7.12
C VAL A 56 4.98 -1.86 8.57
N GLY A 57 4.06 -2.77 8.88
CA GLY A 57 3.89 -3.31 10.23
C GLY A 57 2.82 -4.39 10.35
N GLY A 58 2.37 -4.61 11.58
CA GLY A 58 1.50 -5.73 11.95
C GLY A 58 2.30 -6.98 12.36
N ASP A 59 1.60 -8.10 12.51
CA ASP A 59 2.17 -9.39 12.91
C ASP A 59 2.26 -10.39 11.75
N HIS A 60 2.00 -9.94 10.52
CA HIS A 60 2.16 -10.76 9.33
C HIS A 60 3.62 -11.24 9.17
N PRO A 61 3.87 -12.56 9.01
CA PRO A 61 5.21 -13.14 9.08
C PRO A 61 6.16 -12.67 7.96
N ARG A 62 5.61 -12.09 6.89
CA ARG A 62 6.35 -11.53 5.74
C ARG A 62 5.86 -10.13 5.39
N ALA A 63 5.64 -9.28 6.40
CA ALA A 63 5.00 -7.96 6.22
C ALA A 63 5.65 -7.10 5.12
N GLU A 64 6.97 -6.95 5.11
CA GLU A 64 7.70 -6.17 4.09
C GLU A 64 7.42 -6.69 2.67
N GLN A 65 7.67 -7.98 2.42
CA GLN A 65 7.49 -8.58 1.10
C GLN A 65 6.01 -8.61 0.67
N ALA A 66 5.09 -8.74 1.63
CA ALA A 66 3.66 -8.70 1.37
C ALA A 66 3.22 -7.30 0.91
N CYS A 67 3.72 -6.24 1.56
CA CYS A 67 3.46 -4.86 1.15
C CYS A 67 4.09 -4.52 -0.20
N GLU A 68 5.32 -4.96 -0.47
CA GLU A 68 5.96 -4.82 -1.79
C GLU A 68 5.08 -5.47 -2.87
N ARG A 69 4.61 -6.70 -2.62
CA ARG A 69 3.74 -7.42 -3.57
C ARG A 69 2.42 -6.71 -3.83
N LEU A 70 1.78 -6.17 -2.78
CA LEU A 70 0.56 -5.38 -2.94
C LEU A 70 0.82 -4.09 -3.73
N GLY A 71 1.99 -3.46 -3.54
CA GLY A 71 2.44 -2.32 -4.33
C GLY A 71 2.61 -2.66 -5.82
N GLU A 72 3.28 -3.78 -6.14
CA GLU A 72 3.41 -4.25 -7.53
C GLU A 72 2.05 -4.52 -8.18
N LEU A 73 1.14 -5.18 -7.46
CA LEU A 73 -0.20 -5.49 -7.94
C LEU A 73 -1.02 -4.22 -8.18
N ALA A 74 -0.86 -3.20 -7.35
CA ALA A 74 -1.51 -1.91 -7.55
C ALA A 74 -1.06 -1.23 -8.85
N LEU A 75 0.23 -1.35 -9.22
CA LEU A 75 0.76 -0.83 -10.48
C LEU A 75 0.26 -1.60 -11.71
N GLY A 76 -0.09 -2.88 -11.55
CA GLY A 76 -0.58 -3.73 -12.63
C GLY A 76 -2.01 -3.43 -13.10
N GLY A 77 -2.77 -2.60 -12.37
CA GLY A 77 -4.12 -2.16 -12.75
C GLY A 77 -5.23 -3.21 -12.60
N GLY A 78 -4.90 -4.43 -12.19
CA GLY A 78 -5.87 -5.47 -11.85
C GLY A 78 -6.28 -5.44 -10.38
N ASP A 79 -7.42 -6.04 -10.05
CA ASP A 79 -7.83 -6.26 -8.66
C ASP A 79 -7.51 -7.70 -8.22
N PRO A 80 -6.43 -7.95 -7.45
CA PRO A 80 -6.07 -9.28 -6.98
C PRO A 80 -7.10 -9.86 -5.99
N PHE A 81 -7.98 -9.01 -5.43
CA PHE A 81 -9.04 -9.42 -4.50
C PHE A 81 -10.36 -9.74 -5.19
N ALA A 82 -10.54 -9.41 -6.47
CA ALA A 82 -11.75 -9.77 -7.20
C ALA A 82 -11.87 -11.30 -7.34
N PRO A 83 -13.07 -11.89 -7.18
CA PRO A 83 -13.27 -13.33 -7.34
C PRO A 83 -13.05 -13.78 -8.79
N VAL A 84 -12.87 -15.08 -9.00
CA VAL A 84 -12.89 -15.64 -10.36
C VAL A 84 -14.28 -15.37 -10.98
N PRO A 85 -14.36 -14.75 -12.17
CA PRO A 85 -15.65 -14.48 -12.80
C PRO A 85 -16.44 -15.77 -13.06
N PRO A 86 -17.78 -15.72 -12.98
CA PRO A 86 -18.59 -16.86 -13.32
C PRO A 86 -18.37 -17.24 -14.79
N HIS A 87 -18.46 -18.54 -15.09
CA HIS A 87 -18.32 -19.11 -16.43
C HIS A 87 -16.90 -19.08 -17.04
N VAL A 88 -15.87 -18.72 -16.27
CA VAL A 88 -14.49 -18.96 -16.68
C VAL A 88 -14.20 -20.46 -16.69
N MET A 89 -13.59 -20.95 -17.76
CA MET A 89 -13.14 -22.34 -17.85
C MET A 89 -11.90 -22.53 -16.99
N CYS A 90 -12.05 -23.24 -15.87
CA CYS A 90 -10.98 -23.54 -14.93
C CYS A 90 -10.66 -25.03 -14.96
N THR A 91 -9.37 -25.38 -14.89
CA THR A 91 -8.97 -26.79 -14.77
C THR A 91 -9.44 -27.37 -13.44
N MET A 92 -9.84 -28.64 -13.42
CA MET A 92 -10.24 -29.38 -12.21
C MET A 92 -9.05 -29.87 -11.39
N GLN A 93 -8.08 -28.99 -11.13
CA GLN A 93 -6.89 -29.28 -10.32
C GLN A 93 -7.17 -28.91 -8.87
N TYR A 94 -7.08 -29.87 -7.96
CA TYR A 94 -7.20 -29.63 -6.53
C TYR A 94 -5.83 -29.34 -5.92
N GLY A 95 -5.65 -28.14 -5.37
CA GLY A 95 -4.40 -27.66 -4.80
C GLY A 95 -4.25 -27.90 -3.29
N GLY A 96 -5.18 -28.64 -2.67
CA GLY A 96 -5.22 -28.88 -1.23
C GLY A 96 -6.28 -28.07 -0.48
N PRO A 97 -6.41 -28.27 0.83
CA PRO A 97 -7.52 -27.72 1.62
C PRO A 97 -7.34 -26.25 2.01
N GLY A 98 -6.23 -25.62 1.60
CA GLY A 98 -5.90 -24.24 1.95
C GLY A 98 -7.00 -23.24 1.60
N ALA A 99 -7.39 -22.46 2.61
CA ALA A 99 -8.36 -21.38 2.51
C ALA A 99 -7.81 -20.12 3.15
N ALA A 100 -8.23 -18.96 2.64
CA ALA A 100 -7.92 -17.68 3.25
C ALA A 100 -9.08 -16.70 3.12
N HIS A 101 -9.14 -15.76 4.05
CA HIS A 101 -10.07 -14.64 4.03
C HIS A 101 -9.30 -13.36 4.34
N VAL A 102 -9.37 -12.41 3.42
CA VAL A 102 -8.67 -11.12 3.53
C VAL A 102 -9.71 -10.02 3.63
N THR A 103 -9.62 -9.21 4.67
CA THR A 103 -10.49 -8.05 4.88
C THR A 103 -9.68 -6.79 5.16
N GLY A 104 -10.26 -5.62 4.95
CA GLY A 104 -9.67 -4.35 5.36
C GLY A 104 -9.73 -3.28 4.27
N ILE A 105 -8.68 -2.46 4.16
CA ILE A 105 -8.57 -1.39 3.18
C ILE A 105 -7.31 -1.58 2.35
N TRP A 106 -7.46 -1.55 1.03
CA TRP A 106 -6.36 -1.55 0.06
C TRP A 106 -6.63 -0.53 -1.04
N GLN A 107 -5.68 0.36 -1.31
CA GLN A 107 -5.81 1.45 -2.29
C GLN A 107 -7.08 2.29 -2.07
N GLY A 108 -7.42 2.55 -0.80
CA GLY A 108 -8.61 3.28 -0.39
C GLY A 108 -9.94 2.54 -0.61
N ARG A 109 -9.93 1.27 -1.05
CA ARG A 109 -11.12 0.45 -1.25
C ARG A 109 -11.26 -0.59 -0.15
N SER A 110 -12.49 -0.85 0.28
CA SER A 110 -12.79 -1.97 1.18
C SER A 110 -12.52 -3.30 0.48
N VAL A 111 -11.76 -4.16 1.15
CA VAL A 111 -11.51 -5.54 0.74
C VAL A 111 -12.31 -6.46 1.64
N ASP A 112 -13.01 -7.41 1.01
CA ASP A 112 -13.59 -8.60 1.62
C ASP A 112 -13.49 -9.71 0.57
N ALA A 113 -12.47 -10.56 0.69
CA ALA A 113 -12.10 -11.52 -0.34
C ALA A 113 -11.75 -12.88 0.26
N SER A 114 -12.43 -13.91 -0.22
CA SER A 114 -12.12 -15.29 0.11
C SER A 114 -11.29 -15.94 -0.99
N PHE A 115 -10.36 -16.79 -0.58
CA PHE A 115 -9.47 -17.57 -1.44
C PHE A 115 -9.58 -19.04 -1.05
N ASN A 116 -9.54 -19.91 -2.06
CA ASN A 116 -9.46 -21.34 -1.88
C ASN A 116 -8.50 -21.92 -2.92
N ARG A 117 -8.31 -23.24 -2.91
CA ARG A 117 -7.45 -23.94 -3.86
C ARG A 117 -8.16 -25.10 -4.55
N GLY A 118 -9.47 -24.94 -4.78
CA GLY A 118 -10.35 -25.99 -5.29
C GLY A 118 -10.25 -26.27 -6.79
N ASN A 119 -9.71 -25.33 -7.58
CA ASN A 119 -9.53 -25.46 -9.03
C ASN A 119 -8.32 -24.62 -9.51
N GLY A 120 -7.96 -24.72 -10.79
CA GLY A 120 -6.79 -24.04 -11.35
C GLY A 120 -6.84 -22.51 -11.32
N CYS A 121 -8.01 -21.91 -11.48
CA CYS A 121 -8.16 -20.45 -11.42
C CYS A 121 -7.95 -19.95 -10.00
N GLU A 122 -8.54 -20.64 -9.01
CA GLU A 122 -8.38 -20.30 -7.60
C GLU A 122 -6.94 -20.51 -7.11
N ILE A 123 -6.27 -21.57 -7.56
CA ILE A 123 -4.83 -21.77 -7.32
C ILE A 123 -4.01 -20.63 -7.92
N SER A 124 -4.29 -20.21 -9.14
CA SER A 124 -3.60 -19.10 -9.79
C SER A 124 -3.80 -17.79 -9.02
N ARG A 125 -5.02 -17.55 -8.57
CA ARG A 125 -5.40 -16.36 -7.80
C ARG A 125 -4.70 -16.34 -6.43
N TRP A 126 -4.67 -17.47 -5.72
CA TRP A 126 -3.89 -17.65 -4.49
C TRP A 126 -2.41 -17.32 -4.73
N ASN A 127 -1.82 -17.93 -5.75
CA ASN A 127 -0.41 -17.78 -6.09
C ASN A 127 -0.02 -16.34 -6.46
N THR A 128 -0.95 -15.59 -7.04
CA THR A 128 -0.77 -14.18 -7.38
C THR A 128 -0.55 -13.33 -6.12
N LEU A 129 -1.17 -13.69 -5.00
CA LEU A 129 -1.06 -12.98 -3.73
C LEU A 129 0.11 -13.43 -2.86
N VAL A 130 0.87 -14.46 -3.22
CA VAL A 130 2.08 -14.80 -2.46
C VAL A 130 3.07 -13.62 -2.57
N PRO A 131 3.59 -13.05 -1.46
CA PRO A 131 3.64 -13.62 -0.11
C PRO A 131 2.63 -13.11 0.93
N VAL A 132 1.61 -12.33 0.53
CA VAL A 132 0.45 -11.96 1.39
C VAL A 132 -0.28 -13.22 1.88
N LEU A 133 -0.40 -14.23 1.02
CA LEU A 133 -0.78 -15.58 1.41
C LEU A 133 0.47 -16.47 1.53
N PRO A 134 0.46 -17.53 2.37
CA PRO A 134 1.59 -18.45 2.44
C PRO A 134 1.80 -19.15 1.09
N ASP A 135 3.06 -19.46 0.80
CA ASP A 135 3.35 -20.38 -0.29
C ASP A 135 2.94 -21.78 0.14
N ALA A 136 1.88 -22.28 -0.47
CA ALA A 136 1.29 -23.56 -0.14
C ALA A 136 1.45 -24.56 -1.29
N ARG A 137 2.37 -24.31 -2.23
CA ARG A 137 2.77 -25.30 -3.24
C ARG A 137 3.45 -26.47 -2.53
N ALA A 138 2.92 -27.67 -2.76
CA ALA A 138 3.50 -28.92 -2.27
C ALA A 138 4.62 -29.39 -3.22
#